data_AF-A0A3N2FMW6-F1
#
_entry.id   AF-A0A3N2FMW6-F1
#
_cell.length_a   1.000
_cell.length_b   1.000
_cell.length_c   1.000
_cell.angle_alpha   90.00
_cell.angle_beta   90.00
_cell.angle_gamma   90.00
#
_symmetry.space_group_name_H-M   'P 1'
#
loop_
_entity.id
_entity.type
_entity.pdbx_description
1 polymer ?
#
loop_
_entity_poly.entity_id
_entity_poly.type
_entity_poly.pdbx_seq_one_letter_code
_entity_poly.pdbx_strand_id
1 'polypeptide(L)'
;MTGDGELDASELRALFQELSDRLEDRGQQAQLFVVGGAAMALEYDGGRVTRDVDAAFAPASAVREIAAELGELHGLEPDWINDAAKGFLPGQDDDARTVFDSESLLVQVPSPEYLLAMKLHAARDERDLSDAATLYNVSGYTTAEEGAALLRRTYSDALLLPRHRYIVDDVAERARVLRVLGGPAAE
;
A
#
# COMPACT_ATOMS: atom_id res chain seq x y z
N MET A 1 -26.82 -6.12 6.09
CA MET A 1 -25.97 -6.91 5.18
C MET A 1 -24.81 -6.01 4.83
N THR A 2 -23.70 -6.18 5.52
CA THR A 2 -22.47 -5.40 5.29
C THR A 2 -21.38 -6.43 5.08
N GLY A 3 -20.59 -6.20 4.02
CA GLY A 3 -19.74 -7.18 3.35
C GLY A 3 -18.61 -7.72 4.23
N ASP A 4 -17.76 -8.53 3.63
CA ASP A 4 -16.77 -9.43 4.24
C ASP A 4 -15.58 -8.71 4.90
N GLY A 5 -15.81 -7.53 5.51
CA GLY A 5 -14.79 -6.63 6.06
C GLY A 5 -13.90 -5.99 4.99
N GLU A 6 -14.26 -6.10 3.71
CA GLU A 6 -13.50 -5.52 2.60
C GLU A 6 -13.83 -4.03 2.42
N LEU A 7 -12.78 -3.24 2.20
CA LEU A 7 -12.77 -1.79 2.09
C LEU A 7 -12.20 -1.39 0.72
N ASP A 8 -12.97 -0.65 -0.05
CA ASP A 8 -12.49 0.00 -1.27
C ASP A 8 -11.88 1.38 -0.99
N ALA A 9 -11.40 2.06 -2.04
CA ALA A 9 -10.79 3.38 -1.93
C ALA A 9 -11.72 4.45 -1.35
N SER A 10 -13.03 4.36 -1.64
CA SER A 10 -14.03 5.31 -1.17
C SER A 10 -14.34 5.10 0.31
N GLU A 11 -14.46 3.84 0.74
CA GLU A 11 -14.68 3.46 2.13
C GLU A 11 -13.46 3.84 2.99
N LEU A 12 -12.24 3.58 2.51
CA LEU A 12 -11.01 4.01 3.17
C LEU A 12 -10.96 5.54 3.37
N ARG A 13 -11.31 6.31 2.34
CA ARG A 13 -11.33 7.78 2.42
C ARG A 13 -12.39 8.29 3.41
N ALA A 14 -13.56 7.65 3.47
CA ALA A 14 -14.58 7.97 4.45
C ALA A 14 -14.10 7.70 5.89
N LEU A 15 -13.46 6.55 6.12
CA LEU A 15 -12.88 6.22 7.42
C LEU A 15 -11.73 7.17 7.81
N PHE A 16 -10.91 7.63 6.86
CA PHE A 16 -9.89 8.65 7.11
C PHE A 16 -10.52 10.01 7.48
N GLN A 17 -11.65 10.37 6.88
CA GLN A 17 -12.39 11.55 7.31
C GLN A 17 -12.88 11.43 8.76
N GLU A 18 -13.49 10.30 9.13
CA GLU A 18 -13.93 10.10 10.51
C GLU A 18 -12.77 10.05 11.52
N LEU A 19 -11.63 9.47 11.12
CA LEU A 19 -10.39 9.51 11.91
C LEU A 19 -9.91 10.96 12.10
N SER A 20 -9.94 11.77 11.04
CA SER A 20 -9.59 13.20 11.07
C SER A 20 -10.49 13.98 12.03
N ASP A 21 -11.81 13.81 11.93
CA ASP A 21 -12.78 14.51 12.77
C ASP A 21 -12.56 14.18 14.26
N ARG A 22 -12.31 12.90 14.57
CA ARG A 22 -12.01 12.43 15.93
C ARG A 22 -10.66 12.89 16.47
N LEU A 23 -9.69 13.13 15.60
CA LEU A 23 -8.40 13.74 15.96
C LEU A 23 -8.61 15.22 16.28
N GLU A 24 -9.39 15.93 15.48
CA GLU A 24 -9.74 17.34 15.69
C GLU A 24 -10.48 17.55 17.01
N ASP A 25 -11.49 16.73 17.32
CA ASP A 25 -12.23 16.76 18.59
C ASP A 25 -11.32 16.58 19.81
N ARG A 26 -10.21 15.86 19.65
CA ARG A 26 -9.18 15.63 20.68
C ARG A 26 -8.07 16.68 20.66
N GLY A 27 -8.07 17.63 19.73
CA GLY A 27 -6.98 18.59 19.52
C GLY A 27 -5.65 17.92 19.14
N GLN A 28 -5.71 16.80 18.42
CA GLN A 28 -4.57 16.00 18.01
C GLN A 28 -4.38 16.04 16.50
N GLN A 29 -3.14 15.79 16.07
CA GLN A 29 -2.80 15.63 14.66
C GLN A 29 -2.10 14.29 14.45
N ALA A 30 -2.32 13.65 13.31
CA ALA A 30 -1.63 12.42 12.96
C ALA A 30 -1.16 12.41 11.50
N GLN A 31 -0.15 11.58 11.24
CA GLN A 31 0.33 11.28 9.90
C GLN A 31 0.36 9.77 9.72
N LEU A 32 -0.15 9.30 8.58
CA LEU A 32 -0.17 7.90 8.18
C LEU A 32 0.59 7.75 6.86
N PHE A 33 1.53 6.83 6.82
CA PHE A 33 2.19 6.35 5.61
C PHE A 33 1.69 4.93 5.34
N VAL A 34 0.65 4.85 4.51
CA VAL A 34 -0.12 3.63 4.20
C VAL A 34 0.59 2.85 3.11
N VAL A 35 0.82 1.56 3.35
CA VAL A 35 1.49 0.64 2.42
C VAL A 35 0.59 -0.57 2.10
N GLY A 36 1.12 -1.56 1.38
CA GLY A 36 0.43 -2.82 1.17
C GLY A 36 -0.84 -2.71 0.32
N GLY A 37 -1.86 -3.49 0.68
CA GLY A 37 -3.12 -3.58 -0.07
C GLY A 37 -3.94 -2.28 -0.07
N ALA A 38 -3.93 -1.55 1.04
CA ALA A 38 -4.61 -0.25 1.14
C ALA A 38 -3.98 0.79 0.22
N ALA A 39 -2.65 0.82 0.11
CA ALA A 39 -1.97 1.71 -0.84
C ALA A 39 -2.31 1.39 -2.29
N MET A 40 -2.44 0.10 -2.62
CA MET A 40 -2.91 -0.33 -3.95
C MET A 40 -4.32 0.19 -4.24
N ALA A 41 -5.27 0.01 -3.31
CA ALA A 41 -6.63 0.50 -3.44
C ALA A 41 -6.72 2.03 -3.59
N LEU A 42 -5.92 2.77 -2.82
CA LEU A 42 -6.02 4.23 -2.76
C LEU A 42 -5.49 4.96 -4.01
N GLU A 43 -4.50 4.39 -4.70
CA GLU A 43 -3.73 5.11 -5.73
C GLU A 43 -3.41 4.29 -7.00
N TYR A 44 -3.27 2.95 -6.92
CA TYR A 44 -2.65 2.18 -8.01
C TYR A 44 -3.58 1.20 -8.73
N ASP A 45 -4.64 0.74 -8.09
CA ASP A 45 -5.62 -0.18 -8.65
C ASP A 45 -7.02 0.13 -8.09
N GLY A 46 -7.84 0.82 -8.88
CA GLY A 46 -9.19 1.22 -8.48
C GLY A 46 -10.17 0.05 -8.29
N GLY A 47 -9.82 -1.17 -8.71
CA GLY A 47 -10.61 -2.37 -8.44
C GLY A 47 -10.19 -3.11 -7.17
N ARG A 48 -9.12 -2.65 -6.50
CA ARG A 48 -8.56 -3.32 -5.32
C ARG A 48 -9.39 -2.99 -4.07
N VAL A 49 -9.72 -4.04 -3.31
CA VAL A 49 -10.32 -3.96 -1.98
C VAL A 49 -9.40 -4.56 -0.92
N THR A 50 -9.34 -4.01 0.28
CA THR A 50 -8.47 -4.50 1.37
C THR A 50 -9.27 -4.79 2.63
N ARG A 51 -8.77 -5.62 3.53
CA ARG A 51 -9.45 -5.85 4.82
C ARG A 51 -8.91 -4.95 5.93
N ASP A 52 -7.70 -4.46 5.72
CA ASP A 52 -6.91 -3.72 6.67
C ASP A 52 -6.03 -2.68 5.96
N VAL A 53 -5.47 -1.80 6.79
CA VAL A 53 -4.57 -0.71 6.45
C VAL A 53 -3.28 -0.94 7.22
N ASP A 54 -2.27 -1.44 6.51
CA ASP A 54 -0.90 -1.47 7.00
C ASP A 54 -0.29 -0.07 6.84
N ALA A 55 0.13 0.57 7.93
CA ALA A 55 0.68 1.91 7.87
C ALA A 55 1.74 2.18 8.95
N ALA A 56 2.76 2.96 8.62
CA ALA A 56 3.53 3.63 9.66
C ALA A 56 2.83 4.93 10.04
N PHE A 57 2.61 5.17 11.32
CA PHE A 57 1.90 6.37 11.75
C PHE A 57 2.42 6.95 13.07
N ALA A 58 2.16 8.24 13.24
CA ALA A 58 2.49 8.98 14.45
C ALA A 58 1.43 10.06 14.71
N PRO A 59 1.03 10.29 15.99
CA PRO A 59 1.42 9.54 17.18
C PRO A 59 0.67 8.20 17.30
N ALA A 60 1.40 7.14 17.62
CA ALA A 60 0.85 5.77 17.57
C ALA A 60 -0.30 5.51 18.56
N SER A 61 -0.28 6.15 19.74
CA SER A 61 -1.35 5.96 20.73
C SER A 61 -2.69 6.51 20.27
N ALA A 62 -2.70 7.74 19.75
CA ALA A 62 -3.93 8.40 19.29
C ALA A 62 -4.55 7.65 18.11
N VAL A 63 -3.73 7.30 17.10
CA VAL A 63 -4.22 6.58 15.91
C VAL A 63 -4.80 5.23 16.30
N ARG A 64 -4.14 4.44 17.17
CA ARG A 64 -4.65 3.13 17.59
C ARG A 64 -5.94 3.22 18.40
N GLU A 65 -6.03 4.18 19.32
CA GLU A 65 -7.25 4.39 20.13
C GLU A 65 -8.44 4.72 19.23
N ILE A 66 -8.28 5.68 18.32
CA ILE A 66 -9.36 6.10 17.42
C ILE A 66 -9.70 5.00 16.41
N ALA A 67 -8.69 4.31 15.86
CA ALA A 67 -8.90 3.20 14.94
C ALA A 67 -9.71 2.08 15.59
N ALA A 68 -9.43 1.73 16.85
CA ALA A 68 -10.20 0.72 17.57
C ALA A 68 -11.68 1.14 17.75
N GLU A 69 -11.94 2.40 18.13
CA GLU A 69 -13.31 2.92 18.25
C GLU A 69 -14.07 2.93 16.91
N LEU A 70 -13.38 3.27 15.82
CA LEU A 70 -13.96 3.22 14.47
C LEU A 70 -14.20 1.78 14.03
N GLY A 71 -13.30 0.86 14.37
CA GLY A 71 -13.46 -0.56 14.08
C GLY A 71 -14.72 -1.13 14.74
N GLU A 72 -14.94 -0.83 16.02
CA GLU A 72 -16.17 -1.21 16.73
C GLU A 72 -17.43 -0.61 16.09
N LEU A 73 -17.37 0.67 15.69
CA LEU A 73 -18.52 1.37 15.10
C LEU A 73 -18.92 0.79 13.73
N HIS A 74 -17.93 0.46 12.91
CA HIS A 74 -18.12 0.02 11.52
C HIS A 74 -18.11 -1.52 11.36
N GLY A 75 -17.87 -2.26 12.44
CA GLY A 75 -17.78 -3.72 12.41
C GLY A 75 -16.52 -4.24 11.72
N LEU A 76 -15.42 -3.49 11.80
CA LEU A 76 -14.09 -3.90 11.33
C LEU A 76 -13.32 -4.59 12.45
N GLU A 77 -12.25 -5.30 12.09
CA GLU A 77 -11.32 -5.85 13.09
C GLU A 77 -10.69 -4.71 13.93
N PRO A 78 -10.40 -4.93 15.22
CA PRO A 78 -9.86 -3.88 16.10
C PRO A 78 -8.53 -3.26 15.63
N ASP A 79 -7.76 -4.01 14.84
CA ASP A 79 -6.47 -3.62 14.26
C ASP A 79 -6.54 -3.37 12.75
N TRP A 80 -7.72 -3.01 12.21
CA TRP A 80 -7.90 -2.66 10.80
C TRP A 80 -6.98 -1.52 10.34
N ILE A 81 -6.46 -0.67 11.24
CA ILE A 81 -5.23 0.10 11.02
C ILE A 81 -4.15 -0.47 11.94
N ASN A 82 -3.06 -0.97 11.37
CA ASN A 82 -1.93 -1.53 12.13
C ASN A 82 -0.57 -1.02 11.62
N ASP A 83 0.46 -1.06 12.47
CA ASP A 83 1.83 -0.64 12.15
C ASP A 83 2.82 -1.80 12.03
N ALA A 84 2.35 -3.02 11.74
CA ALA A 84 3.20 -4.20 11.56
C ALA A 84 4.22 -4.01 10.43
N ALA A 85 3.87 -3.22 9.40
CA ALA A 85 4.73 -2.93 8.27
C ALA A 85 5.90 -1.98 8.60
N LYS A 86 5.89 -1.27 9.74
CA LYS A 86 6.89 -0.24 10.07
C LYS A 86 8.33 -0.75 10.08
N GLY A 87 8.55 -2.00 10.51
CA GLY A 87 9.87 -2.63 10.54
C GLY A 87 10.41 -3.08 9.17
N PHE A 88 9.57 -3.03 8.14
CA PHE A 88 9.88 -3.50 6.78
C PHE A 88 10.03 -2.36 5.77
N LEU A 89 9.80 -1.12 6.20
CA LEU A 89 9.96 0.07 5.37
C LEU A 89 11.44 0.25 4.97
N PRO A 90 11.77 0.31 3.67
CA PRO A 90 13.16 0.41 3.20
C PRO A 90 13.84 1.77 3.44
N GLY A 91 13.14 2.73 4.07
CA GLY A 91 13.67 4.06 4.36
C GLY A 91 12.64 5.15 4.06
N GLN A 92 13.13 6.37 3.86
CA GLN A 92 12.31 7.50 3.43
C GLN A 92 11.94 7.37 1.95
N ASP A 93 10.78 7.93 1.60
CA ASP A 93 10.28 8.04 0.23
C ASP A 93 10.07 9.52 -0.07
N ASP A 94 10.94 10.10 -0.90
CA ASP A 94 10.89 11.52 -1.24
C ASP A 94 9.74 11.85 -2.22
N ASP A 95 9.17 10.83 -2.87
CA ASP A 95 8.12 10.94 -3.88
C ASP A 95 6.78 10.34 -3.40
N ALA A 96 6.58 10.31 -2.07
CA ALA A 96 5.32 9.88 -1.46
C ALA A 96 4.13 10.72 -1.94
N ARG A 97 2.98 10.07 -2.14
CA ARG A 97 1.77 10.70 -2.69
C ARG A 97 0.73 10.92 -1.61
N THR A 98 0.26 12.15 -1.48
CA THR A 98 -0.83 12.48 -0.56
C THR A 98 -2.16 12.01 -1.12
N VAL A 99 -2.84 11.13 -0.37
CA VAL A 99 -4.15 10.60 -0.74
C VAL A 99 -5.27 11.16 0.13
N PHE A 100 -4.97 11.68 1.32
CA PHE A 100 -5.92 12.40 2.15
C PHE A 100 -5.17 13.49 2.93
N ASP A 101 -5.78 14.66 3.04
CA ASP A 101 -5.18 15.82 3.72
C ASP A 101 -6.26 16.66 4.40
N SER A 102 -6.06 16.96 5.68
CA SER A 102 -6.89 17.82 6.51
C SER A 102 -6.02 18.53 7.55
N GLU A 103 -6.61 19.44 8.35
CA GLU A 103 -5.88 20.11 9.43
C GLU A 103 -5.39 19.15 10.54
N SER A 104 -6.03 17.97 10.67
CA SER A 104 -5.77 17.00 11.73
C SER A 104 -5.15 15.68 11.24
N LEU A 105 -5.19 15.39 9.94
CA LEU A 105 -4.72 14.11 9.40
C LEU A 105 -4.10 14.28 8.01
N LEU A 106 -2.86 13.80 7.88
CA LEU A 106 -2.19 13.59 6.59
C LEU A 106 -2.06 12.08 6.33
N VAL A 107 -2.57 11.62 5.19
CA VAL A 107 -2.38 10.24 4.72
C VAL A 107 -1.64 10.26 3.40
N GLN A 108 -0.51 9.57 3.39
CA GLN A 108 0.32 9.38 2.21
C GLN A 108 0.47 7.89 1.89
N VAL A 109 0.67 7.59 0.61
CA VAL A 109 1.08 6.28 0.11
C VAL A 109 2.46 6.38 -0.53
N PRO A 110 3.26 5.29 -0.55
CA PRO A 110 4.54 5.32 -1.22
C PRO A 110 4.42 5.58 -2.71
N SER A 111 5.50 6.08 -3.30
CA SER A 111 5.74 6.09 -4.75
C SER A 111 5.65 4.67 -5.35
N PRO A 112 5.36 4.55 -6.66
CA PRO A 112 5.19 3.24 -7.29
C PRO A 112 6.41 2.33 -7.10
N GLU A 113 7.62 2.87 -7.24
CA GLU A 113 8.86 2.10 -7.12
C GLU A 113 9.11 1.63 -5.67
N TYR A 114 8.80 2.47 -4.68
CA TYR A 114 8.94 2.11 -3.27
C TYR A 114 8.02 0.94 -2.93
N LEU A 115 6.73 1.04 -3.29
CA LEU A 115 5.77 -0.02 -3.02
C LEU A 115 6.08 -1.28 -3.83
N LEU A 116 6.57 -1.13 -5.07
CA LEU A 116 7.02 -2.25 -5.90
C LEU A 116 8.17 -3.00 -5.23
N ALA A 117 9.17 -2.30 -4.70
CA ALA A 117 10.29 -2.92 -4.01
C ALA A 117 9.81 -3.73 -2.81
N MET A 118 8.91 -3.16 -2.00
CA MET A 118 8.30 -3.87 -0.87
C MET A 118 7.54 -5.11 -1.32
N LYS A 119 6.73 -5.02 -2.37
CA LYS A 119 5.97 -6.15 -2.91
C LYS A 119 6.89 -7.25 -3.43
N LEU A 120 7.91 -6.91 -4.22
CA LEU A 120 8.90 -7.87 -4.73
C LEU A 120 9.70 -8.56 -3.61
N HIS A 121 9.95 -7.87 -2.51
CA HIS A 121 10.69 -8.41 -1.36
C HIS A 121 9.82 -9.33 -0.48
N ALA A 122 8.56 -8.94 -0.27
CA ALA A 122 7.63 -9.61 0.65
C ALA A 122 6.67 -10.61 -0.02
N ALA A 123 6.62 -10.66 -1.37
CA ALA A 123 5.65 -11.47 -2.10
C ALA A 123 5.58 -12.92 -1.62
N ARG A 124 4.37 -13.35 -1.28
CA ARG A 124 4.07 -14.69 -0.74
C ARG A 124 2.93 -15.39 -1.45
N ASP A 125 2.06 -14.64 -2.13
CA ASP A 125 0.86 -15.16 -2.78
C ASP A 125 0.60 -14.50 -4.14
N GLU A 126 -0.40 -15.02 -4.84
CA GLU A 126 -0.82 -14.57 -6.17
C GLU A 126 -1.24 -13.10 -6.20
N ARG A 127 -1.80 -12.60 -5.09
CA ARG A 127 -2.28 -11.22 -4.97
C ARG A 127 -1.09 -10.27 -4.88
N ASP A 128 -0.07 -10.58 -4.09
CA ASP A 128 1.16 -9.79 -4.04
C ASP A 128 1.89 -9.74 -5.39
N LEU A 129 1.90 -10.85 -6.14
CA LEU A 129 2.50 -10.91 -7.47
C LEU A 129 1.70 -10.08 -8.49
N SER A 130 0.37 -10.09 -8.40
CA SER A 130 -0.49 -9.25 -9.22
C SER A 130 -0.31 -7.76 -8.91
N ASP A 131 -0.30 -7.38 -7.62
CA ASP A 131 -0.04 -6.00 -7.19
C ASP A 131 1.33 -5.53 -7.68
N ALA A 132 2.36 -6.37 -7.54
CA ALA A 132 3.70 -6.08 -8.04
C ALA A 132 3.71 -5.89 -9.56
N ALA A 133 2.99 -6.70 -10.34
CA ALA A 133 2.92 -6.56 -11.79
C ALA A 133 2.24 -5.25 -12.24
N THR A 134 1.20 -4.81 -11.51
CA THR A 134 0.58 -3.50 -11.72
C THR A 134 1.58 -2.39 -11.44
N LEU A 135 2.23 -2.40 -10.27
CA LEU A 135 3.22 -1.38 -9.88
C LEU A 135 4.43 -1.36 -10.81
N TYR A 136 4.83 -2.52 -11.33
CA TYR A 136 5.91 -2.67 -12.29
C TYR A 136 5.60 -1.92 -13.60
N ASN A 137 4.37 -2.04 -14.10
CA ASN A 137 3.90 -1.27 -15.24
C ASN A 137 3.78 0.23 -14.93
N VAL A 138 3.24 0.60 -13.77
CA VAL A 138 3.11 2.00 -13.33
C VAL A 138 4.49 2.67 -13.19
N SER A 139 5.49 1.92 -12.75
CA SER A 139 6.89 2.37 -12.64
C SER A 139 7.61 2.45 -13.99
N GLY A 140 6.96 2.04 -15.08
CA GLY A 140 7.52 2.08 -16.43
C GLY A 140 8.54 0.98 -16.74
N TYR A 141 8.65 -0.05 -15.89
CA TYR A 141 9.63 -1.12 -16.09
C TYR A 141 9.17 -2.13 -17.13
N THR A 142 10.13 -2.70 -17.83
CA THR A 142 9.92 -3.61 -18.96
C THR A 142 10.78 -4.86 -18.89
N THR A 143 11.88 -4.86 -18.12
CA THR A 143 12.79 -6.02 -18.04
C THR A 143 13.10 -6.45 -16.61
N ALA A 144 13.21 -7.77 -16.38
CA ALA A 144 13.49 -8.34 -15.06
C ALA A 144 14.75 -7.72 -14.41
N GLU A 145 15.74 -7.31 -15.21
CA GLU A 145 16.92 -6.60 -14.72
C GLU A 145 16.61 -5.29 -14.01
N GLU A 146 15.60 -4.53 -14.45
CA GLU A 146 15.16 -3.27 -13.82
C GLU A 146 14.56 -3.54 -12.44
N GLY A 147 13.71 -4.57 -12.32
CA GLY A 147 13.15 -4.99 -11.03
C GLY A 147 14.22 -5.53 -10.07
N ALA A 148 15.19 -6.27 -10.59
CA ALA A 148 16.32 -6.74 -9.79
C ALA A 148 17.25 -5.58 -9.36
N ALA A 149 17.41 -4.56 -10.21
CA ALA A 149 18.15 -3.35 -9.89
C ALA A 149 17.43 -2.50 -8.83
N LEU A 150 16.09 -2.43 -8.88
CA LEU A 150 15.27 -1.83 -7.83
C LEU A 150 15.55 -2.49 -6.47
N LEU A 151 15.43 -3.81 -6.38
CA LEU A 151 15.70 -4.50 -5.12
C LEU A 151 17.10 -4.25 -4.57
N ARG A 152 18.14 -4.23 -5.43
CA ARG A 152 19.53 -3.98 -5.01
C ARG A 152 19.81 -2.55 -4.55
N ARG A 153 19.10 -1.55 -5.07
CA ARG A 153 19.26 -0.17 -4.60
C ARG A 153 18.44 0.10 -3.34
N THR A 154 17.34 -0.62 -3.15
CA THR A 154 16.41 -0.42 -2.03
C THR A 154 16.80 -1.22 -0.78
N TYR A 155 17.28 -2.47 -0.95
CA TYR A 155 17.64 -3.35 0.14
C TYR A 155 19.12 -3.71 0.09
N SER A 156 19.73 -3.91 1.25
CA SER A 156 21.10 -4.44 1.33
C SER A 156 21.16 -5.87 0.78
N ASP A 157 22.30 -6.25 0.20
CA ASP A 157 22.50 -7.59 -0.36
C ASP A 157 22.24 -8.72 0.65
N ALA A 158 22.46 -8.47 1.95
CA ALA A 158 22.20 -9.42 3.02
C ALA A 158 20.70 -9.78 3.18
N LEU A 159 19.80 -8.90 2.73
CA LEU A 159 18.35 -9.09 2.75
C LEU A 159 17.83 -9.68 1.43
N LEU A 160 18.68 -9.89 0.43
CA LEU A 160 18.29 -10.42 -0.87
C LEU A 160 18.55 -11.92 -0.95
N LEU A 161 17.47 -12.69 -1.07
CA LEU A 161 17.49 -14.14 -1.20
C LEU A 161 17.37 -14.55 -2.68
N PRO A 162 17.84 -15.76 -3.06
CA PRO A 162 17.69 -16.28 -4.42
C PRO A 162 16.23 -16.28 -4.92
N ARG A 163 15.25 -16.42 -4.02
CA ARG A 163 13.82 -16.37 -4.36
C ARG A 163 13.40 -15.06 -5.04
N HIS A 164 14.02 -13.94 -4.68
CA HIS A 164 13.63 -12.64 -5.21
C HIS A 164 13.90 -12.53 -6.71
N ARG A 165 14.91 -13.24 -7.23
CA ARG A 165 15.13 -13.33 -8.67
C ARG A 165 13.96 -13.99 -9.38
N TYR A 166 13.48 -15.12 -8.88
CA TYR A 166 12.31 -15.80 -9.46
C TYR A 166 11.05 -14.94 -9.37
N ILE A 167 10.84 -14.24 -8.25
CA ILE A 167 9.72 -13.31 -8.09
C ILE A 167 9.79 -12.19 -9.13
N VAL A 168 10.96 -11.58 -9.32
CA VAL A 168 11.15 -10.52 -10.31
C VAL A 168 10.90 -11.02 -11.74
N ASP A 169 11.42 -12.21 -12.08
CA ASP A 169 11.22 -12.81 -13.41
C ASP A 169 9.72 -13.07 -13.65
N ASP A 170 9.00 -13.61 -12.66
CA ASP A 170 7.55 -13.87 -12.74
C ASP A 170 6.74 -12.56 -12.86
N VAL A 171 7.05 -11.56 -12.04
CA VAL A 171 6.39 -10.25 -12.08
C VAL A 171 6.62 -9.55 -13.42
N ALA A 172 7.83 -9.62 -13.99
CA ALA A 172 8.11 -9.04 -15.30
C ALA A 172 7.27 -9.70 -16.41
N GLU A 173 7.12 -11.02 -16.38
CA GLU A 173 6.28 -11.76 -17.33
C GLU A 173 4.79 -11.40 -17.16
N ARG A 174 4.29 -11.36 -15.91
CA ARG A 174 2.92 -10.94 -15.61
C ARG A 174 2.65 -9.51 -16.08
N ALA A 175 3.56 -8.59 -15.79
CA ALA A 175 3.44 -7.19 -16.21
C ALA A 175 3.39 -7.06 -17.73
N ARG A 176 4.18 -7.86 -18.46
CA ARG A 176 4.13 -7.96 -19.92
C ARG A 176 2.76 -8.42 -20.42
N VAL A 177 2.18 -9.47 -19.82
CA VAL A 177 0.83 -9.95 -20.17
C VAL A 177 -0.22 -8.87 -19.90
N LEU A 178 -0.20 -8.24 -18.72
CA LEU A 178 -1.13 -7.16 -18.36
C LEU A 178 -1.06 -5.99 -19.35
N ARG A 179 0.14 -5.61 -19.78
CA ARG A 179 0.34 -4.52 -20.76
C ARG A 179 -0.22 -4.85 -22.13
N VAL A 180 -0.11 -6.12 -22.56
CA VAL A 180 -0.70 -6.57 -23.83
C VAL A 180 -2.22 -6.57 -23.76
N LEU A 181 -2.80 -7.01 -22.64
CA LEU A 181 -4.25 -7.03 -22.42
C LEU A 181 -4.85 -5.63 -22.22
N GLY A 182 -4.07 -4.70 -21.65
CA GLY A 182 -4.43 -3.29 -21.45
C GLY A 182 -4.00 -2.35 -22.57
N GLY A 183 -3.41 -2.87 -23.66
CA GLY A 183 -3.13 -2.10 -24.88
C GLY A 183 -4.42 -1.53 -25.48
N PRO A 184 -4.34 -0.49 -26.33
CA PRO A 184 -5.55 0.19 -26.82
C PRO A 184 -6.46 -0.85 -27.48
N ALA A 185 -7.73 -0.89 -27.04
CA ALA A 185 -8.78 -1.49 -27.84
C ALA A 185 -8.64 -0.90 -29.24
N ALA A 186 -8.34 -1.75 -30.23
CA ALA A 186 -8.15 -1.32 -31.60
C ALA A 186 -9.32 -0.39 -32.00
N GLU A 187 -8.99 0.87 -32.31
CA GLU A 187 -9.89 1.78 -33.04
C GLU A 187 -10.32 1.14 -34.37
#